data_AF-A0A1G1SUV8-F1
#
_entry.id   AF-A0A1G1SUV8-F1
#
_cell.length_a   1.000
_cell.length_b   1.000
_cell.length_c   1.000
_cell.angle_alpha   90.00
_cell.angle_beta   90.00
_cell.angle_gamma   90.00
#
_symmetry.space_group_name_H-M   'P 1'
#
loop_
_entity.id
_entity.type
_entity.pdbx_description
1 polymer ?
#
loop_
_entity_poly.entity_id
_entity_poly.type
_entity_poly.pdbx_seq_one_letter_code
_entity_poly.pdbx_strand_id
1 'polypeptide(L)'
;MLAGGGLLTACSQTGGDPQLPAPTHTQLMAGHQQMEADHHRMEAADSVMEAEHAAALAAAEAQGLHQAPAFQILETRHRAFMTLCRRAMRYHAQVLARHAALERRHATGQVPAVQLQRDHATMRAEDLRMQQEHDRLVEEHQKMEREHVDLLKEISRR
;
A
#
# COMPACT_ATOMS: atom_id res chain seq x y z
N MET A 1 -8.12 8.55 -80.55
CA MET A 1 -6.88 8.98 -79.87
C MET A 1 -7.28 9.68 -78.57
N LEU A 2 -6.76 9.17 -77.44
CA LEU A 2 -6.48 9.84 -76.16
C LEU A 2 -7.69 10.41 -75.37
N ALA A 3 -8.11 9.82 -74.25
CA ALA A 3 -7.52 9.87 -72.89
C ALA A 3 -7.71 11.25 -72.22
N GLY A 4 -8.13 11.44 -70.97
CA GLY A 4 -8.39 10.59 -69.79
C GLY A 4 -9.38 11.34 -68.86
N GLY A 5 -9.98 10.76 -67.83
CA GLY A 5 -9.36 10.04 -66.71
C GLY A 5 -9.13 11.05 -65.56
N GLY A 6 -10.06 11.19 -64.61
CA GLY A 6 -9.91 10.64 -63.25
C GLY A 6 -10.43 11.69 -62.24
N LEU A 7 -11.69 11.57 -61.80
CA LEU A 7 -12.10 11.03 -60.49
C LEU A 7 -11.30 11.57 -59.29
N LEU A 8 -11.88 12.58 -58.65
CA LEU A 8 -11.55 13.06 -57.30
C LEU A 8 -11.75 11.90 -56.31
N THR A 9 -10.67 11.26 -55.90
CA THR A 9 -10.70 10.26 -54.82
C THR A 9 -10.35 10.95 -53.51
N ALA A 10 -11.38 11.38 -52.79
CA ALA A 10 -11.28 11.72 -51.38
C ALA A 10 -11.22 10.39 -50.59
N CYS A 11 -10.03 9.92 -50.27
CA CYS A 11 -9.87 8.84 -49.29
C CYS A 11 -10.07 9.42 -47.89
N SER A 12 -11.27 9.27 -47.36
CA SER A 12 -11.53 9.32 -45.92
C SER A 12 -10.64 8.27 -45.24
N GLN A 13 -9.64 8.72 -44.49
CA GLN A 13 -8.91 7.89 -43.55
C GLN A 13 -9.85 7.54 -42.38
N THR A 14 -10.63 6.48 -42.52
CA THR A 14 -11.15 5.74 -41.37
C THR A 14 -10.06 4.77 -40.93
N GLY A 15 -8.99 5.32 -40.35
CA GLY A 15 -8.08 4.57 -39.50
C GLY A 15 -8.75 4.36 -38.15
N GLY A 16 -9.71 3.44 -38.10
CA GLY A 16 -10.16 2.89 -36.83
C GLY A 16 -9.09 1.94 -36.35
N ASP A 17 -8.20 2.41 -35.46
CA ASP A 17 -7.38 1.50 -34.67
C ASP A 17 -8.30 0.42 -34.08
N PRO A 18 -7.90 -0.86 -34.08
CA PRO A 18 -8.65 -1.89 -33.38
C PRO A 18 -8.63 -1.54 -31.89
N GLN A 19 -9.70 -0.88 -31.44
CA GLN A 19 -9.92 -0.57 -30.05
C GLN A 19 -10.05 -1.91 -29.32
N LEU A 20 -8.96 -2.33 -28.67
CA LEU A 20 -8.98 -3.49 -27.79
C LEU A 20 -10.18 -3.35 -26.85
N PRO A 21 -10.99 -4.41 -26.67
CA PRO A 21 -12.16 -4.33 -25.82
C PRO A 21 -11.73 -3.91 -24.41
N ALA A 22 -12.40 -2.89 -23.89
CA ALA A 22 -12.20 -2.40 -22.54
C ALA A 22 -12.27 -3.56 -21.54
N PRO A 23 -11.30 -3.71 -20.60
CA PRO A 23 -11.38 -4.74 -19.57
C PRO A 23 -12.71 -4.69 -18.82
N THR A 24 -13.33 -5.85 -18.69
CA THR A 24 -14.56 -6.08 -17.91
C THR A 24 -14.26 -6.01 -16.41
N HIS A 25 -15.30 -5.78 -15.60
CA HIS A 25 -15.17 -5.82 -14.14
C HIS A 25 -14.53 -7.11 -13.65
N THR A 26 -14.96 -8.27 -14.18
CA THR A 26 -14.37 -9.59 -13.89
C THR A 26 -12.85 -9.64 -14.12
N GLN A 27 -12.34 -8.97 -15.16
CA GLN A 27 -10.90 -8.94 -15.45
C GLN A 27 -10.13 -8.03 -14.47
N LEU A 28 -10.78 -7.02 -13.89
CA LEU A 28 -10.16 -6.13 -12.91
C LEU A 28 -10.24 -6.66 -11.48
N MET A 29 -11.19 -7.56 -11.19
CA MET A 29 -11.31 -8.22 -9.88
C MET A 29 -10.06 -8.99 -9.46
N ALA A 30 -9.34 -9.62 -10.40
CA ALA A 30 -8.09 -10.31 -10.09
C ALA A 30 -7.03 -9.35 -9.49
N GLY A 31 -6.97 -8.12 -10.01
CA GLY A 31 -6.11 -7.08 -9.44
C GLY A 31 -6.57 -6.66 -8.05
N HIS A 32 -7.87 -6.57 -7.83
CA HIS A 32 -8.41 -6.23 -6.50
C HIS A 32 -8.14 -7.31 -5.45
N GLN A 33 -8.33 -8.59 -5.80
CA GLN A 33 -8.01 -9.72 -4.92
C GLN A 33 -6.54 -9.73 -4.51
N GLN A 34 -5.64 -9.38 -5.43
CA GLN A 34 -4.23 -9.23 -5.10
C GLN A 34 -4.01 -8.09 -4.08
N MET A 35 -4.66 -6.94 -4.28
CA MET A 35 -4.57 -5.83 -3.32
C MET A 35 -5.08 -6.22 -1.93
N GLU A 36 -6.21 -6.94 -1.83
CA GLU A 36 -6.72 -7.45 -0.55
C GLU A 36 -5.70 -8.39 0.12
N ALA A 37 -5.09 -9.28 -0.66
CA ALA A 37 -4.04 -10.17 -0.14
C ALA A 37 -2.79 -9.40 0.32
N ASP A 38 -2.42 -8.32 -0.36
CA ASP A 38 -1.30 -7.44 0.03
C ASP A 38 -1.60 -6.75 1.37
N HIS A 39 -2.84 -6.28 1.55
CA HIS A 39 -3.31 -5.70 2.80
C HIS A 39 -3.32 -6.67 3.98
N HIS A 40 -3.75 -7.92 3.77
CA HIS A 40 -3.65 -8.92 4.83
C HIS A 40 -2.19 -9.20 5.24
N ARG A 41 -1.24 -9.10 4.32
CA ARG A 41 0.18 -9.23 4.67
C ARG A 41 0.69 -8.03 5.48
N MET A 42 0.25 -6.81 5.14
CA MET A 42 0.58 -5.60 5.91
C MET A 42 0.04 -5.69 7.36
N GLU A 43 -1.21 -6.13 7.54
CA GLU A 43 -1.81 -6.32 8.86
C GLU A 43 -1.06 -7.36 9.71
N ALA A 44 -0.59 -8.43 9.08
CA ALA A 44 0.26 -9.42 9.74
C ALA A 44 1.62 -8.83 10.17
N ALA A 45 2.23 -7.98 9.32
CA ALA A 45 3.48 -7.29 9.66
C ALA A 45 3.29 -6.31 10.83
N ASP A 46 2.20 -5.55 10.88
CA ASP A 46 1.86 -4.67 12.01
C ASP A 46 1.75 -5.47 13.31
N SER A 47 1.12 -6.65 13.27
CA SER A 47 0.99 -7.54 14.44
C SER A 47 2.36 -8.04 14.94
N VAL A 48 3.30 -8.30 14.02
CA VAL A 48 4.68 -8.67 14.37
C VAL A 48 5.40 -7.49 15.01
N MET A 49 5.29 -6.28 14.46
CA MET A 49 5.91 -5.07 15.01
C MET A 49 5.44 -4.77 16.44
N GLU A 50 4.15 -4.92 16.72
CA GLU A 50 3.61 -4.75 18.08
C GLU A 50 4.17 -5.79 19.06
N ALA A 51 4.31 -7.05 18.61
CA ALA A 51 4.87 -8.13 19.41
C ALA A 51 6.37 -7.95 19.68
N GLU A 52 7.14 -7.51 18.68
CA GLU A 52 8.57 -7.20 18.80
C GLU A 52 8.80 -6.08 19.83
N HIS A 53 8.04 -4.98 19.73
CA HIS A 53 8.15 -3.89 20.70
C HIS A 53 7.83 -4.35 22.13
N ALA A 54 6.77 -5.16 22.30
CA ALA A 54 6.42 -5.72 23.60
C ALA A 54 7.54 -6.62 24.16
N ALA A 55 8.20 -7.41 23.31
CA ALA A 55 9.33 -8.24 23.70
C ALA A 55 10.55 -7.41 24.10
N ALA A 56 10.86 -6.33 23.39
CA ALA A 56 11.95 -5.42 23.72
C ALA A 56 11.74 -4.75 25.10
N LEU A 57 10.51 -4.31 25.40
CA LEU A 57 10.14 -3.76 26.70
C LEU A 57 10.31 -4.80 27.82
N ALA A 58 9.80 -6.02 27.62
CA ALA A 58 9.92 -7.10 28.59
C ALA A 58 11.38 -7.48 28.85
N ALA A 59 12.22 -7.52 27.81
CA ALA A 59 13.65 -7.80 27.95
C ALA A 59 14.39 -6.71 28.75
N ALA A 60 14.02 -5.44 28.56
CA ALA A 60 14.56 -4.33 29.31
C ALA A 60 14.10 -4.34 30.78
N GLU A 61 12.83 -4.71 31.03
CA GLU A 61 12.27 -4.83 32.37
C GLU A 61 12.93 -5.97 33.15
N ALA A 62 13.06 -7.15 32.54
CA ALA A 62 13.69 -8.33 33.15
C ALA A 62 15.14 -8.09 33.59
N GLN A 63 15.84 -7.18 32.92
CA GLN A 63 17.22 -6.79 33.25
C GLN A 63 17.30 -5.56 34.17
N GLY A 64 16.17 -4.96 34.56
CA GLY A 64 16.13 -3.72 35.33
C GLY A 64 16.64 -2.49 34.56
N LEU A 65 16.80 -2.60 33.24
CA LEU A 65 17.41 -1.57 32.38
C LEU A 65 16.41 -0.58 31.82
N HIS A 66 15.11 -0.86 31.93
CA HIS A 66 14.05 0.01 31.43
C HIS A 66 14.09 1.44 32.02
N GLN A 67 14.70 1.65 33.20
CA GLN A 67 14.86 2.98 33.82
C GLN A 67 16.13 3.71 33.36
N ALA A 68 17.02 3.05 32.61
CA ALA A 68 18.24 3.68 32.13
C ALA A 68 17.89 4.89 31.23
N PRO A 69 18.53 6.07 31.42
CA PRO A 69 18.20 7.26 30.65
C PRO A 69 18.27 7.07 29.14
N ALA A 70 19.26 6.33 28.65
CA ALA A 70 19.39 6.01 27.22
C ALA A 70 18.23 5.16 26.70
N PHE A 71 17.73 4.20 27.50
CA PHE A 71 16.59 3.37 27.14
C PHE A 71 15.31 4.22 27.06
N GLN A 72 15.08 5.11 28.03
CA GLN A 72 13.94 6.01 28.03
C GLN A 72 13.92 6.98 26.83
N ILE A 73 15.10 7.44 26.39
CA ILE A 73 15.22 8.27 25.18
C ILE A 73 14.81 7.47 23.94
N LEU A 74 15.37 6.26 23.78
CA LEU A 74 15.02 5.38 22.65
C LEU A 74 13.53 5.04 22.64
N GLU A 75 12.99 4.67 23.80
CA GLU A 75 11.58 4.31 23.95
C GLU A 75 10.65 5.50 23.68
N THR A 76 11.04 6.72 24.05
CA THR A 76 10.29 7.94 23.69
C THR A 76 10.19 8.11 22.18
N ARG A 77 11.29 7.89 21.45
CA ARG A 77 11.29 7.89 19.97
C ARG A 77 10.43 6.74 19.43
N HIS A 78 10.54 5.55 20.00
CA HIS A 78 9.81 4.39 19.52
C HIS A 78 8.28 4.57 19.67
N ARG A 79 7.79 5.10 20.80
CA ARG A 79 6.36 5.42 20.97
C ARG A 79 5.85 6.48 19.99
N ALA A 80 6.68 7.48 19.68
CA ALA A 80 6.34 8.47 18.66
C ALA A 80 6.22 7.81 17.29
N PHE A 81 7.14 6.91 16.95
CA PHE A 81 7.09 6.11 15.73
C PHE A 81 5.84 5.20 15.67
N MET A 82 5.52 4.47 16.74
CA MET A 82 4.29 3.66 16.81
C MET A 82 3.00 4.49 16.68
N THR A 83 3.05 5.78 17.01
CA THR A 83 1.94 6.70 16.74
C THR A 83 1.80 7.03 15.25
N LEU A 84 2.92 7.11 14.51
CA LEU A 84 2.92 7.24 13.06
C LEU A 84 2.39 5.97 12.38
N CYS A 85 2.83 4.78 12.80
CA CYS A 85 2.32 3.51 12.27
C CYS A 85 0.80 3.41 12.43
N ARG A 86 0.27 3.64 13.64
CA ARG A 86 -1.18 3.64 13.88
C ARG A 86 -1.94 4.68 13.04
N ARG A 87 -1.30 5.78 12.67
CA ARG A 87 -1.90 6.77 11.76
C ARG A 87 -1.96 6.23 10.33
N ALA A 88 -0.88 5.60 9.86
CA ALA A 88 -0.84 4.96 8.55
C ALA A 88 -1.91 3.85 8.45
N MET A 89 -2.01 2.97 9.45
CA MET A 89 -3.03 1.92 9.52
C MET A 89 -4.47 2.48 9.41
N ARG A 90 -4.77 3.56 10.15
CA ARG A 90 -6.09 4.22 10.04
C ARG A 90 -6.34 4.79 8.66
N TYR A 91 -5.31 5.35 8.02
CA TYR A 91 -5.43 5.84 6.64
C TYR A 91 -5.66 4.69 5.66
N HIS A 92 -4.90 3.59 5.77
CA HIS A 92 -5.07 2.40 4.93
C HIS A 92 -6.48 1.79 5.07
N ALA A 93 -7.00 1.69 6.29
CA ALA A 93 -8.37 1.23 6.54
C ALA A 93 -9.43 2.12 5.86
N GLN A 94 -9.23 3.44 5.80
CA GLN A 94 -10.13 4.36 5.09
C GLN A 94 -10.06 4.18 3.58
N VAL A 95 -8.87 3.93 3.02
CA VAL A 95 -8.69 3.65 1.60
C VAL A 95 -9.40 2.34 1.23
N LEU A 96 -9.19 1.27 2.01
CA LEU A 96 -9.84 -0.02 1.84
C LEU A 96 -11.38 0.09 1.90
N ALA A 97 -11.91 0.84 2.86
CA ALA A 97 -13.35 1.07 2.96
C ALA A 97 -13.91 1.78 1.71
N ARG A 98 -13.16 2.73 1.14
CA ARG A 98 -13.50 3.41 -0.11
C ARG A 98 -13.45 2.44 -1.29
N HIS A 99 -12.42 1.60 -1.39
CA HIS A 99 -12.30 0.57 -2.43
C HIS A 99 -13.48 -0.39 -2.40
N ALA A 100 -13.83 -0.92 -1.22
CA ALA A 100 -14.99 -1.81 -1.06
C ALA A 100 -16.31 -1.12 -1.45
N ALA A 101 -16.45 0.17 -1.19
CA ALA A 101 -17.63 0.94 -1.64
C ALA A 101 -17.68 1.12 -3.16
N LEU A 102 -16.53 1.32 -3.81
CA LEU A 102 -16.43 1.39 -5.28
C LEU A 102 -16.80 0.04 -5.90
N GLU A 103 -16.27 -1.07 -5.38
CA GLU A 103 -16.59 -2.41 -5.87
C GLU A 103 -18.08 -2.74 -5.77
N ARG A 104 -18.72 -2.39 -4.64
CA ARG A 104 -20.18 -2.52 -4.50
C ARG A 104 -20.95 -1.71 -5.54
N ARG A 105 -20.45 -0.51 -5.92
CA ARG A 105 -21.05 0.29 -7.00
C ARG A 105 -20.83 -0.36 -8.36
N HIS A 106 -19.64 -0.88 -8.64
CA HIS A 106 -19.33 -1.57 -9.90
C HIS A 106 -20.20 -2.83 -10.08
N ALA A 107 -20.46 -3.57 -9.01
CA ALA A 107 -21.30 -4.77 -9.01
C ALA A 107 -22.75 -4.51 -9.47
N THR A 108 -23.23 -3.25 -9.44
CA THR A 108 -24.56 -2.89 -9.98
C THR A 108 -24.63 -2.95 -11.50
N GLY A 109 -23.48 -2.96 -12.20
CA GLY A 109 -23.41 -2.89 -13.66
C GLY A 109 -23.79 -1.52 -14.25
N GLN A 110 -24.09 -0.52 -13.42
CA GLN A 110 -24.55 0.80 -13.87
C GLN A 110 -23.39 1.78 -14.12
N VAL A 111 -22.14 1.37 -13.86
CA VAL A 111 -20.96 2.23 -14.02
C VAL A 111 -20.39 2.07 -15.43
N PRO A 112 -20.21 3.17 -16.20
CA PRO A 112 -19.62 3.09 -17.53
C PRO A 112 -18.21 2.49 -17.51
N ALA A 113 -17.86 1.70 -18.53
CA ALA A 113 -16.56 1.02 -18.61
C ALA A 113 -15.35 1.97 -18.45
N VAL A 114 -15.43 3.17 -19.02
CA VAL A 114 -14.37 4.19 -18.89
C VAL A 114 -14.20 4.65 -17.43
N GLN A 115 -15.31 4.79 -16.69
CA GLN A 115 -15.25 5.16 -15.28
C GLN A 115 -14.70 4.01 -14.44
N LEU A 116 -15.12 2.78 -14.72
CA LEU A 116 -14.66 1.58 -14.04
C LEU A 116 -13.14 1.41 -14.17
N GLN A 117 -12.59 1.61 -15.38
CA GLN A 117 -11.13 1.60 -15.59
C GLN A 117 -10.39 2.70 -14.81
N ARG A 118 -10.95 3.92 -14.76
CA ARG A 118 -10.37 5.03 -14.00
C ARG A 118 -10.38 4.76 -12.50
N ASP A 119 -11.47 4.19 -11.99
CA ASP A 119 -11.60 3.81 -10.59
C ASP A 119 -10.52 2.77 -10.23
N HIS A 120 -10.39 1.68 -10.98
CA HIS A 120 -9.36 0.66 -10.72
C HIS A 120 -7.93 1.17 -10.93
N ALA A 121 -7.69 2.09 -11.87
CA ALA A 121 -6.38 2.73 -12.00
C ALA A 121 -6.03 3.57 -10.75
N THR A 122 -7.02 4.30 -10.22
CA THR A 122 -6.87 5.07 -8.98
C THR A 122 -6.61 4.14 -7.79
N MET A 123 -7.39 3.06 -7.66
CA MET A 123 -7.23 2.07 -6.59
C MET A 123 -5.82 1.47 -6.59
N ARG A 124 -5.30 1.07 -7.75
CA ARG A 124 -3.93 0.54 -7.87
C ARG A 124 -2.85 1.57 -7.51
N ALA A 125 -3.04 2.83 -7.90
CA ALA A 125 -2.08 3.88 -7.55
C ALA A 125 -2.06 4.17 -6.05
N GLU A 126 -3.24 4.16 -5.40
CA GLU A 126 -3.36 4.30 -3.95
C GLU A 126 -2.71 3.11 -3.23
N ASP A 127 -2.97 1.90 -3.70
CA ASP A 127 -2.42 0.66 -3.16
C ASP A 127 -0.89 0.62 -3.21
N LEU A 128 -0.31 0.91 -4.38
CA LEU A 128 1.15 0.98 -4.53
C LEU A 128 1.77 2.00 -3.57
N ARG A 129 1.11 3.13 -3.35
CA ARG A 129 1.58 4.15 -2.39
C ARG A 129 1.51 3.62 -0.95
N MET A 130 0.45 2.91 -0.59
CA MET A 130 0.31 2.31 0.74
C MET A 130 1.37 1.25 0.99
N GLN A 131 1.64 0.38 0.01
CA GLN A 131 2.71 -0.63 0.10
C GLN A 131 4.08 0.04 0.33
N GLN A 132 4.43 1.04 -0.49
CA GLN A 132 5.71 1.76 -0.34
C GLN A 132 5.83 2.52 0.98
N GLU A 133 4.73 3.07 1.50
CA GLU A 133 4.70 3.70 2.82
C GLU A 133 4.92 2.66 3.93
N HIS A 134 4.21 1.53 3.84
CA HIS A 134 4.30 0.44 4.81
C HIS A 134 5.69 -0.19 4.86
N ASP A 135 6.31 -0.47 3.71
CA ASP A 135 7.67 -1.03 3.63
C ASP A 135 8.68 -0.14 4.38
N ARG A 136 8.59 1.18 4.20
CA ARG A 136 9.46 2.13 4.90
C ARG A 136 9.23 2.13 6.41
N LEU A 137 7.99 1.95 6.86
CA LEU A 137 7.68 1.85 8.28
C LEU A 137 8.25 0.55 8.86
N VAL A 138 8.11 -0.57 8.16
CA VAL A 138 8.69 -1.85 8.58
C VAL A 138 10.21 -1.75 8.68
N GLU A 139 10.88 -1.18 7.68
CA GLU A 139 12.34 -1.00 7.69
C GLU A 139 12.82 -0.13 8.87
N GLU A 140 12.13 0.98 9.14
CA GLU A 140 12.47 1.87 10.26
C GLU A 140 12.20 1.21 11.61
N HIS A 141 11.11 0.44 11.75
CA HIS A 141 10.84 -0.33 12.95
C HIS A 141 11.96 -1.33 13.24
N GLN A 142 12.36 -2.13 12.24
CA GLN A 142 13.44 -3.09 12.38
C GLN A 142 14.77 -2.44 12.79
N LYS A 143 15.00 -1.19 12.38
CA LYS A 143 16.15 -0.43 12.82
C LYS A 143 16.05 -0.06 14.30
N MET A 144 14.89 0.41 14.77
CA MET A 144 14.67 0.71 16.19
C MET A 144 14.79 -0.55 17.07
N GLU A 145 14.33 -1.71 16.59
CA GLU A 145 14.49 -2.99 17.29
C GLU A 145 15.96 -3.38 17.45
N ARG A 146 16.77 -3.22 16.40
CA ARG A 146 18.23 -3.41 16.50
C ARG A 146 18.86 -2.46 17.50
N GLU A 147 18.44 -1.20 17.53
CA GLU A 147 18.90 -0.22 18.50
C GLU A 147 18.53 -0.61 19.94
N HIS A 148 17.34 -1.17 20.19
CA HIS A 148 16.96 -1.71 21.49
C HIS A 148 17.92 -2.82 21.92
N VAL A 149 18.14 -3.79 21.05
CA VAL A 149 19.01 -4.94 21.33
C VAL A 149 20.44 -4.49 21.63
N ASP A 150 21.00 -3.60 20.82
CA ASP A 150 22.38 -3.13 21.00
C ASP A 150 22.51 -2.25 22.25
N LEU A 151 21.52 -1.41 22.53
CA LEU A 151 21.52 -0.58 23.74
C LEU A 151 21.47 -1.44 25.01
N LEU A 152 20.66 -2.51 25.04
CA LEU A 152 20.63 -3.43 26.19
C LEU A 152 21.99 -4.11 26.40
N LYS A 153 22.69 -4.49 25.33
CA LYS A 153 24.07 -5.02 25.42
C LYS A 153 25.05 -3.98 25.93
N GLU A 154 24.92 -2.73 25.52
CA GLU A 154 25.83 -1.66 25.94
C GLU A 154 25.64 -1.29 27.41
N ILE A 155 24.39 -1.16 27.87
CA ILE A 155 24.09 -0.81 29.26
C ILE A 155 24.48 -1.98 30.18
N SER A 156 24.21 -3.23 29.80
CA SER A 156 24.55 -4.40 30.64
C SER A 156 26.06 -4.67 30.79
N ARG A 157 26.90 -4.05 29.96
CA ARG A 157 28.37 -4.15 30.04
C ARG A 157 29.01 -3.07 30.91
N ARG A 158 28.24 -2.09 31.39
CA ARG A 158 28.72 -1.00 32.24
C ARG A 158 28.44 -1.30 33.70
#